data_AF-A0A142X8G1-F1
#
_entry.id   AF-A0A142X8G1-F1
#
_cell.length_a   1.000
_cell.length_b   1.000
_cell.length_c   1.000
_cell.angle_alpha   90.00
_cell.angle_beta   90.00
_cell.angle_gamma   90.00
#
_symmetry.space_group_name_H-M   'P 1'
#
loop_
_entity.id
_entity.type
_entity.pdbx_description
1 polymer ?
#
loop_
_entity_poly.entity_id
_entity_poly.type
_entity_poly.pdbx_seq_one_letter_code
_entity_poly.pdbx_strand_id
1 'polypeptide(L)'
;MWALIRTVLATTGLLVSLAGFVLFAGAAVGVWRVKSEVNKRTDALAARADTATAAAEHAVGFVQEVIGQAEEDLKHARTSAANMPPEPVHPIMRIGAKRASQELVGSVDRANAAVVIASDAVVVAKTALEMFDKDEEIQSWFGVRPEQLTQTRTDLSTATNELKRAQTILGIPIAPGTTPTAEQLNTIELALTQAHGFTDQMATVVATTRTRVADTKRSVDLWAWRAAVGTTLIGALAAAGQFFMARFCWRVLRRKPA
;
A
#
# COMPACT_ATOMS: atom_id res chain seq x y z
N MET A 1 18.14 19.85 -68.07
CA MET A 1 17.47 18.73 -67.38
C MET A 1 18.09 18.42 -66.02
N TRP A 2 19.42 18.20 -65.95
CA TRP A 2 20.12 17.88 -64.69
C TRP A 2 19.95 18.90 -63.56
N ALA A 3 19.99 20.21 -63.85
CA ALA A 3 19.78 21.26 -62.86
C ALA A 3 18.38 21.21 -62.22
N LEU A 4 17.36 20.88 -63.01
CA LEU A 4 15.95 20.80 -62.57
C LEU A 4 15.75 19.61 -61.62
N ILE A 5 16.31 18.45 -61.95
CA ILE A 5 16.29 17.24 -61.10
C ILE A 5 16.96 17.52 -59.75
N ARG A 6 18.12 18.20 -59.76
CA ARG A 6 18.86 18.55 -58.53
C ARG A 6 18.08 19.52 -57.64
N THR A 7 17.39 20.51 -58.22
CA THR A 7 16.55 21.44 -57.47
C THR A 7 15.37 20.72 -56.82
N VAL A 8 14.65 19.87 -57.57
CA VAL A 8 13.49 19.12 -57.05
C VAL A 8 13.90 18.23 -55.87
N LEU A 9 14.98 17.44 -56.00
CA LEU A 9 15.49 16.60 -54.92
C LEU A 9 15.88 17.41 -53.67
N ALA A 10 16.50 18.58 -53.85
CA ALA A 10 16.89 19.45 -52.74
C ALA A 10 15.67 20.04 -52.00
N THR A 11 14.62 20.46 -52.73
CA THR A 11 13.38 20.93 -52.12
C THR A 11 12.64 19.82 -51.37
N THR A 12 12.52 18.62 -51.96
CA THR A 12 11.87 17.48 -51.30
C THR A 12 12.64 17.09 -50.03
N GLY A 13 13.98 17.04 -50.08
CA GLY A 13 14.81 16.77 -48.92
C GLY A 13 14.64 17.80 -47.80
N LEU A 14 14.52 19.09 -48.15
CA LEU A 14 14.29 20.16 -47.18
C LEU A 14 12.92 20.05 -46.50
N LEU A 15 11.86 19.71 -47.26
CA LEU A 15 10.51 19.50 -46.70
C LEU A 15 10.46 18.29 -45.77
N VAL A 16 11.05 17.17 -46.19
CA VAL A 16 11.16 15.95 -45.36
C VAL A 16 11.90 16.26 -44.06
N SER A 17 12.98 17.05 -44.15
CA SER A 17 13.77 17.42 -42.98
C SER A 17 13.02 18.33 -42.00
N LEU A 18 12.28 19.32 -42.52
CA LEU A 18 11.43 20.19 -41.72
C LEU A 18 10.32 19.39 -41.02
N ALA A 19 9.65 18.49 -41.74
CA ALA A 19 8.62 17.62 -41.19
C ALA A 19 9.19 16.71 -40.09
N GLY A 20 10.37 16.13 -40.32
CA GLY A 20 11.08 15.32 -39.33
C GLY A 20 11.40 16.12 -38.06
N PHE A 21 11.93 17.34 -38.20
CA PHE A 21 12.24 18.22 -37.06
C PHE A 21 10.99 18.53 -36.22
N VAL A 22 9.87 18.89 -36.85
CA VAL A 22 8.61 19.18 -36.14
C VAL A 22 8.10 17.95 -35.42
N LEU A 23 8.19 16.76 -36.03
CA LEU A 23 7.78 15.50 -35.42
C LEU A 23 8.63 15.18 -34.18
N PHE A 24 9.96 15.31 -34.26
CA PHE A 24 10.84 15.07 -33.11
C PHE A 24 10.65 16.10 -31.98
N ALA A 25 10.45 17.38 -32.33
CA ALA A 25 10.14 18.41 -31.34
C ALA A 25 8.81 18.12 -30.64
N GLY A 26 7.78 17.72 -31.40
CA GLY A 26 6.49 17.30 -30.85
C GLY A 26 6.61 16.07 -29.95
N ALA A 27 7.39 15.06 -30.35
CA ALA A 27 7.64 13.87 -29.55
C ALA A 27 8.36 14.21 -28.23
N ALA A 28 9.37 15.09 -28.26
CA ALA A 28 10.04 15.56 -27.05
C ALA A 28 9.04 16.23 -26.08
N VAL A 29 8.23 17.18 -26.56
CA VAL A 29 7.19 17.83 -25.74
C VAL A 29 6.17 16.81 -25.21
N GLY A 30 5.79 15.85 -26.04
CA GLY A 30 4.88 14.75 -25.68
C GLY A 30 5.41 13.92 -24.52
N VAL A 31 6.68 13.52 -24.56
CA VAL A 31 7.33 12.74 -23.50
C VAL A 31 7.35 13.49 -22.17
N TRP A 32 7.64 14.79 -22.19
CA TRP A 32 7.59 15.61 -20.97
C TRP A 32 6.19 15.78 -20.41
N ARG A 33 5.16 15.90 -21.27
CA ARG A 33 3.76 15.86 -20.85
C ARG A 33 3.38 14.53 -20.22
N VAL A 34 3.72 13.41 -20.87
CA VAL A 34 3.47 12.06 -20.34
C VAL A 34 4.16 11.88 -18.98
N LYS A 35 5.43 12.28 -18.86
CA LYS A 35 6.16 12.28 -17.59
C LYS A 35 5.42 13.07 -16.50
N SER A 36 4.96 14.28 -16.82
CA SER A 36 4.23 15.10 -15.84
C SER A 36 2.93 14.45 -15.36
N GLU A 37 2.24 13.73 -16.25
CA GLU A 37 1.00 13.03 -15.93
C GLU A 37 1.28 11.76 -15.11
N VAL A 38 2.34 11.02 -15.44
CA VAL A 38 2.83 9.89 -14.64
C VAL A 38 3.16 10.37 -13.23
N ASN A 39 3.93 11.45 -13.09
CA ASN A 39 4.27 12.00 -11.78
C ASN A 39 3.02 12.36 -10.96
N LYS A 40 2.02 13.02 -11.57
CA LYS A 40 0.75 13.34 -10.89
C LYS A 40 0.02 12.09 -10.42
N ARG A 41 -0.06 11.05 -11.26
CA ARG A 41 -0.74 9.80 -10.91
C ARG A 41 0.02 9.04 -9.82
N THR A 42 1.35 8.98 -9.92
CA THR A 42 2.22 8.37 -8.91
C THR A 42 2.12 9.12 -7.58
N ASP A 43 2.09 10.45 -7.59
CA ASP A 43 1.90 11.27 -6.38
C ASP A 43 0.53 11.02 -5.74
N ALA A 44 -0.53 10.96 -6.56
CA ALA A 44 -1.87 10.67 -6.06
C ALA A 44 -1.99 9.24 -5.48
N LEU A 45 -1.34 8.26 -6.11
CA LEU A 45 -1.28 6.88 -5.62
C LEU A 45 -0.48 6.78 -4.32
N ALA A 46 0.69 7.43 -4.27
CA ALA A 46 1.52 7.48 -3.07
C ALA A 46 0.77 8.14 -1.91
N ALA A 47 0.08 9.26 -2.15
CA ALA A 47 -0.73 9.91 -1.13
C ALA A 47 -1.86 9.00 -0.61
N ARG A 48 -2.53 8.26 -1.49
CA ARG A 48 -3.56 7.28 -1.09
C ARG A 48 -2.96 6.14 -0.27
N ALA A 49 -1.81 5.61 -0.70
CA ALA A 49 -1.09 4.58 0.03
C ALA A 49 -0.66 5.07 1.42
N ASP A 50 -0.14 6.29 1.54
CA ASP A 50 0.23 6.93 2.81
C ASP A 50 -0.99 7.12 3.73
N THR A 51 -2.14 7.54 3.19
CA THR A 51 -3.37 7.64 4.00
C THR A 51 -3.85 6.27 4.49
N ALA A 52 -3.73 5.23 3.65
CA ALA A 52 -4.13 3.88 4.01
C ALA A 52 -3.19 3.27 5.05
N THR A 53 -1.87 3.45 4.91
CA THR A 53 -0.90 2.98 5.90
C THR A 53 -1.02 3.75 7.21
N ALA A 54 -1.26 5.06 7.19
CA ALA A 54 -1.53 5.84 8.40
C ALA A 54 -2.80 5.37 9.13
N ALA A 55 -3.87 5.07 8.40
CA ALA A 55 -5.09 4.49 8.98
C ALA A 55 -4.81 3.10 9.59
N ALA A 56 -3.99 2.28 8.93
CA ALA A 56 -3.57 0.98 9.44
C ALA A 56 -2.69 1.09 10.70
N GLU A 57 -1.71 2.01 10.72
CA GLU A 57 -0.88 2.31 11.89
C GLU A 57 -1.75 2.72 13.08
N HIS A 58 -2.73 3.61 12.86
CA HIS A 58 -3.66 4.04 13.91
C HIS A 58 -4.54 2.89 14.42
N ALA A 59 -5.04 2.03 13.52
CA ALA A 59 -5.81 0.85 13.90
C ALA A 59 -4.98 -0.16 14.70
N VAL A 60 -3.74 -0.42 14.29
CA VAL A 60 -2.80 -1.29 15.01
C VAL A 60 -2.49 -0.71 16.39
N GLY A 61 -2.21 0.59 16.49
CA GLY A 61 -1.98 1.26 17.78
C GLY A 61 -3.18 1.17 18.72
N PHE A 62 -4.39 1.36 18.20
CA PHE A 62 -5.62 1.18 18.97
C PHE A 62 -5.80 -0.26 19.47
N VAL A 63 -5.50 -1.26 18.63
CA VAL A 63 -5.56 -2.67 19.05
C VAL A 63 -4.51 -2.97 20.13
N GLN A 64 -3.29 -2.46 20.01
CA GLN A 64 -2.26 -2.60 21.05
C GLN A 64 -2.71 -1.97 22.38
N GLU A 65 -3.32 -0.78 22.34
CA GLU A 65 -3.86 -0.11 23.52
C GLU A 65 -4.97 -0.95 24.18
N VAL A 66 -5.90 -1.49 23.40
CA VAL A 66 -6.98 -2.34 23.90
C VAL A 66 -6.46 -3.65 24.50
N ILE A 67 -5.49 -4.30 23.84
CA ILE A 67 -4.84 -5.51 24.35
C ILE A 67 -4.11 -5.20 25.67
N GLY A 68 -3.34 -4.11 25.71
CA GLY A 68 -2.62 -3.67 26.91
C GLY A 68 -3.56 -3.42 28.09
N GLN A 69 -4.67 -2.74 27.85
CA GLN A 69 -5.71 -2.54 28.86
C GLN A 69 -6.31 -3.87 29.34
N ALA A 70 -6.60 -4.79 28.42
CA ALA A 70 -7.14 -6.10 28.77
C ALA A 70 -6.17 -6.95 29.61
N GLU A 71 -4.86 -6.86 29.34
CA GLU A 71 -3.83 -7.50 30.16
C GLU A 71 -3.74 -6.90 31.57
N GLU A 72 -3.86 -5.57 31.69
CA GLU A 72 -3.88 -4.88 32.98
C GLU A 72 -5.11 -5.27 33.80
N ASP A 73 -6.29 -5.29 33.17
CA ASP A 73 -7.54 -5.74 33.78
C ASP A 73 -7.45 -7.22 34.22
N LEU A 74 -6.83 -8.07 33.41
CA LEU A 74 -6.60 -9.49 33.74
C LEU A 74 -5.67 -9.64 34.96
N LYS A 75 -4.59 -8.85 35.03
CA LYS A 75 -3.68 -8.81 36.19
C LYS A 75 -4.41 -8.35 37.45
N HIS A 76 -5.26 -7.33 37.33
CA HIS A 76 -6.11 -6.85 38.42
C HIS A 76 -7.13 -7.91 38.88
N ALA A 77 -7.74 -8.64 37.95
CA ALA A 77 -8.66 -9.72 38.28
C ALA A 77 -7.95 -10.87 39.01
N ARG A 78 -6.74 -11.25 38.57
CA ARG A 78 -5.94 -12.32 39.18
C ARG A 78 -5.50 -11.98 40.60
N THR A 79 -5.04 -10.75 40.82
CA THR A 79 -4.66 -10.25 42.15
C THR A 79 -5.87 -10.11 43.07
N SER A 80 -7.01 -9.66 42.56
CA SER A 80 -8.26 -9.58 43.34
C SER A 80 -8.80 -10.95 43.72
N ALA A 81 -8.75 -11.93 42.81
CA ALA A 81 -9.18 -13.31 43.07
C ALA A 81 -8.27 -14.02 44.09
N ALA A 82 -6.95 -13.78 44.03
CA ALA A 82 -6.00 -14.36 44.99
C ALA A 82 -6.20 -13.82 46.42
N ASN A 83 -6.69 -12.59 46.56
CA ASN A 83 -6.89 -11.92 47.85
C ASN A 83 -8.31 -12.10 48.42
N MET A 84 -9.24 -12.72 47.70
CA MET A 84 -10.60 -12.94 48.21
C MET A 84 -10.66 -14.19 49.11
N PRO A 85 -11.04 -14.06 50.40
CA PRO A 85 -11.32 -15.22 51.23
C PRO A 85 -12.53 -15.99 50.65
N PRO A 86 -12.59 -17.33 50.83
CA PRO A 86 -13.69 -18.17 50.35
C PRO A 86 -14.94 -17.95 51.22
N GLU A 87 -15.53 -16.76 51.15
CA GLU A 87 -16.77 -16.41 51.83
C GLU A 87 -17.91 -16.18 50.83
N PRO A 88 -19.18 -16.35 51.25
CA PRO A 88 -20.34 -16.18 50.39
C PRO A 88 -20.40 -14.75 49.84
N VAL A 89 -20.32 -14.63 48.51
CA VAL A 89 -20.17 -13.34 47.81
C VAL A 89 -21.39 -12.44 48.06
N HIS A 90 -21.16 -11.27 48.67
CA HIS A 90 -22.21 -10.27 48.90
C HIS A 90 -22.82 -9.77 47.57
N PRO A 91 -24.15 -9.55 47.50
CA PRO A 91 -24.87 -9.21 46.27
C PRO A 91 -24.45 -7.89 45.60
N ILE A 92 -23.80 -6.98 46.31
CA ILE A 92 -23.29 -5.72 45.75
C ILE A 92 -22.08 -5.97 44.82
N MET A 93 -21.23 -6.94 45.14
CA MET A 93 -20.09 -7.33 44.30
C MET A 93 -20.54 -7.91 42.95
N ARG A 94 -21.73 -8.55 42.91
CA ARG A 94 -22.34 -9.01 41.65
C ARG A 94 -22.68 -7.88 40.69
N ILE A 95 -23.04 -6.69 41.19
CA ILE A 95 -23.37 -5.55 40.34
C ILE A 95 -22.10 -4.99 39.68
N GLY A 96 -20.99 -4.91 40.43
CA GLY A 96 -19.69 -4.49 39.90
C GLY A 96 -19.17 -5.44 38.82
N ALA A 97 -19.20 -6.75 39.08
CA ALA A 97 -18.80 -7.77 38.10
C ALA A 97 -19.64 -7.70 36.82
N LYS A 98 -20.96 -7.48 36.93
CA LYS A 98 -21.85 -7.33 35.78
C LYS A 98 -21.50 -6.12 34.92
N ARG A 99 -21.09 -5.01 35.53
CA ARG A 99 -20.70 -3.78 34.83
C ARG A 99 -19.38 -3.97 34.08
N ALA A 100 -18.39 -4.59 34.72
CA ALA A 100 -17.12 -4.94 34.09
C ALA A 100 -17.31 -5.91 32.91
N SER A 101 -18.17 -6.93 33.04
CA SER A 101 -18.51 -7.82 31.92
C SER A 101 -19.20 -7.09 30.77
N GLN A 102 -20.06 -6.11 31.04
CA GLN A 102 -20.71 -5.31 30.00
C GLN A 102 -19.73 -4.37 29.29
N GLU A 103 -18.77 -3.77 30.00
CA GLU A 103 -17.70 -2.98 29.39
C GLU A 103 -16.76 -3.83 28.55
N LEU A 104 -16.46 -5.06 28.96
CA LEU A 104 -15.72 -6.04 28.16
C LEU A 104 -16.43 -6.37 26.84
N VAL A 105 -17.75 -6.57 26.86
CA VAL A 105 -18.50 -6.80 25.62
C VAL A 105 -18.37 -5.61 24.67
N GLY A 106 -18.46 -4.38 25.20
CA GLY A 106 -18.29 -3.16 24.41
C GLY A 106 -16.86 -2.92 23.91
N SER A 107 -15.82 -3.39 24.60
CA SER A 107 -14.43 -3.33 24.10
C SER A 107 -14.17 -4.36 23.00
N VAL A 108 -14.71 -5.58 23.14
CA VAL A 108 -14.62 -6.64 22.13
C VAL A 108 -15.33 -6.25 20.84
N ASP A 109 -16.52 -5.66 20.90
CA ASP A 109 -17.22 -5.19 19.69
C ASP A 109 -16.45 -4.09 18.96
N ARG A 110 -15.79 -3.18 19.70
CA ARG A 110 -14.92 -2.14 19.12
C ARG A 110 -13.66 -2.72 18.48
N ALA A 111 -13.04 -3.71 19.13
CA ALA A 111 -11.88 -4.42 18.56
C ALA A 111 -12.27 -5.17 17.28
N ASN A 112 -13.43 -5.84 17.27
CA ASN A 112 -13.96 -6.51 16.08
C ASN A 112 -14.22 -5.50 14.94
N ALA A 113 -14.85 -4.36 15.23
CA ALA A 113 -15.05 -3.30 14.24
C ALA A 113 -13.72 -2.78 13.67
N ALA A 114 -12.69 -2.60 14.51
CA ALA A 114 -11.35 -2.19 14.06
C ALA A 114 -10.69 -3.24 13.15
N VAL A 115 -10.82 -4.54 13.47
CA VAL A 115 -10.33 -5.65 12.63
C VAL A 115 -11.05 -5.72 11.29
N VAL A 116 -12.36 -5.46 11.26
CA VAL A 116 -13.14 -5.38 10.01
C VAL A 116 -12.64 -4.21 9.15
N ILE A 117 -12.46 -3.02 9.72
CA ILE A 117 -11.94 -1.85 9.01
C ILE A 117 -10.53 -2.11 8.46
N ALA A 118 -9.66 -2.75 9.25
CA ALA A 118 -8.33 -3.14 8.80
C ALA A 118 -8.39 -4.16 7.65
N SER A 119 -9.30 -5.12 7.72
CA SER A 119 -9.52 -6.11 6.65
C SER A 119 -10.02 -5.45 5.37
N ASP A 120 -10.98 -4.52 5.46
CA ASP A 120 -11.49 -3.78 4.32
C ASP A 120 -10.39 -2.92 3.67
N ALA A 121 -9.53 -2.29 4.48
CA ALA A 121 -8.37 -1.56 3.97
C ALA A 121 -7.40 -2.47 3.19
N VAL A 122 -7.16 -3.69 3.68
CA VAL A 122 -6.35 -4.70 2.98
C VAL A 122 -7.04 -5.17 1.69
N VAL A 123 -8.36 -5.34 1.68
CA VAL A 123 -9.12 -5.67 0.46
C VAL A 123 -9.03 -4.54 -0.57
N VAL A 124 -9.16 -3.28 -0.15
CA VAL A 124 -8.98 -2.12 -1.04
C VAL A 124 -7.56 -2.06 -1.59
N ALA A 125 -6.54 -2.31 -0.76
CA ALA A 125 -5.16 -2.42 -1.21
C ALA A 125 -4.97 -3.58 -2.21
N LYS A 126 -5.64 -4.73 -1.99
CA LYS A 126 -5.65 -5.87 -2.91
C LYS A 126 -6.30 -5.52 -4.23
N THR A 127 -7.46 -4.87 -4.23
CA THR A 127 -8.14 -4.47 -5.47
C THR A 127 -7.34 -3.42 -6.23
N ALA A 128 -6.67 -2.51 -5.52
CA ALA A 128 -5.73 -1.58 -6.13
C ALA A 128 -4.57 -2.33 -6.81
N LEU A 129 -3.99 -3.35 -6.16
CA LEU A 129 -2.95 -4.21 -6.73
C LEU A 129 -3.46 -5.09 -7.88
N GLU A 130 -4.67 -5.65 -7.80
CA GLU A 130 -5.32 -6.44 -8.86
C GLU A 130 -5.56 -5.62 -10.13
N MET A 131 -5.75 -4.30 -10.02
CA MET A 131 -5.80 -3.42 -11.19
C MET A 131 -4.45 -3.30 -11.90
N PHE A 132 -3.34 -3.57 -11.21
CA PHE A 132 -1.98 -3.64 -11.78
C PHE A 132 -1.57 -5.06 -12.19
N ASP A 133 -2.31 -6.08 -11.75
CA ASP A 133 -2.02 -7.51 -11.92
C ASP A 133 -2.22 -8.04 -13.35
N LYS A 134 -2.91 -7.28 -14.22
CA LYS A 134 -3.08 -7.65 -15.63
C LYS A 134 -1.84 -7.40 -16.49
N ASP A 135 -0.82 -6.72 -15.97
CA ASP A 135 0.47 -6.54 -16.64
C ASP A 135 1.55 -7.33 -15.88
N GLU A 136 1.96 -8.47 -16.41
CA GLU A 136 3.06 -9.30 -15.87
C GLU A 136 4.37 -8.48 -15.70
N GLU A 137 4.56 -7.46 -16.54
CA GLU A 137 5.71 -6.56 -16.48
C GLU A 137 5.67 -5.68 -15.21
N ILE A 138 4.47 -5.27 -14.79
CA ILE A 138 4.24 -4.46 -13.59
C ILE A 138 4.32 -5.31 -12.32
N GLN A 139 3.85 -6.57 -12.33
CA GLN A 139 4.05 -7.52 -11.22
C GLN A 139 5.53 -7.71 -10.86
N SER A 140 6.39 -7.84 -11.87
CA SER A 140 7.84 -7.99 -11.66
C SER A 140 8.47 -6.78 -10.96
N TRP A 141 7.89 -5.60 -11.19
CA TRP A 141 8.34 -4.32 -10.65
C TRP A 141 7.93 -4.07 -9.20
N PHE A 142 6.74 -4.51 -8.80
CA PHE A 142 6.26 -4.32 -7.43
C PHE A 142 6.87 -5.31 -6.44
N GLY A 143 7.42 -6.44 -6.89
CA GLY A 143 8.15 -7.40 -6.05
C GLY A 143 7.32 -8.00 -4.90
N VAL A 144 6.00 -7.77 -4.89
CA VAL A 144 5.06 -8.39 -3.97
C VAL A 144 4.52 -9.61 -4.70
N ARG A 145 4.95 -10.79 -4.25
CA ARG A 145 4.45 -12.05 -4.79
C ARG A 145 2.97 -12.19 -4.39
N PRO A 146 2.03 -12.34 -5.34
CA PRO A 146 0.60 -12.46 -5.01
C PRO A 146 0.32 -13.63 -4.05
N GLU A 147 1.20 -14.63 -4.00
CA GLU A 147 1.17 -15.73 -3.05
C GLU A 147 1.35 -15.26 -1.60
N GLN A 148 2.20 -14.25 -1.33
CA GLN A 148 2.39 -13.70 0.01
C GLN A 148 1.13 -12.97 0.50
N LEU A 149 0.46 -12.21 -0.38
CA LEU A 149 -0.80 -11.55 -0.05
C LEU A 149 -1.93 -12.56 0.21
N THR A 150 -1.96 -13.63 -0.56
CA THR A 150 -2.95 -14.71 -0.39
C THR A 150 -2.72 -15.46 0.93
N GLN A 151 -1.45 -15.70 1.28
CA GLN A 151 -1.08 -16.30 2.56
C GLN A 151 -1.49 -15.39 3.72
N THR A 152 -1.11 -14.10 3.69
CA THR A 152 -1.50 -13.13 4.74
C THR A 152 -3.01 -13.04 4.90
N ARG A 153 -3.79 -13.09 3.80
CA ARG A 153 -5.26 -13.12 3.87
C ARG A 153 -5.79 -14.40 4.52
N THR A 154 -5.17 -15.53 4.22
CA THR A 154 -5.55 -16.83 4.79
C THR A 154 -5.23 -16.86 6.30
N ASP A 155 -4.08 -16.33 6.69
CA ASP A 155 -3.66 -16.22 8.09
C ASP A 155 -4.59 -15.27 8.86
N LEU A 156 -4.95 -14.11 8.30
CA LEU A 156 -5.92 -13.17 8.89
C LEU A 156 -7.32 -13.76 9.03
N SER A 157 -7.79 -14.47 8.01
CA SER A 157 -9.08 -15.16 8.04
C SER A 157 -9.09 -16.26 9.11
N THR A 158 -7.99 -17.01 9.23
CA THR A 158 -7.81 -18.03 10.25
C THR A 158 -7.80 -17.42 11.64
N ALA A 159 -7.02 -16.37 11.87
CA ALA A 159 -6.99 -15.65 13.14
C ALA A 159 -8.36 -15.06 13.51
N THR A 160 -9.09 -14.50 12.53
CA THR A 160 -10.44 -13.98 12.74
C THR A 160 -11.42 -15.09 13.11
N ASN A 161 -11.32 -16.25 12.45
CA ASN A 161 -12.15 -17.41 12.76
C ASN A 161 -11.79 -18.04 14.11
N GLU A 162 -10.52 -18.03 14.51
CA GLU A 162 -10.08 -18.43 15.85
C GLU A 162 -10.56 -17.46 16.92
N LEU A 163 -10.50 -16.14 16.68
CA LEU A 163 -11.09 -15.12 17.56
C LEU A 163 -12.60 -15.29 17.68
N LYS A 164 -13.31 -15.55 16.58
CA LYS A 164 -14.74 -15.87 16.62
C LYS A 164 -15.02 -17.16 17.38
N ARG A 165 -14.21 -18.21 17.21
CA ARG A 165 -14.36 -19.45 17.99
C ARG A 165 -14.07 -19.22 19.46
N ALA A 166 -13.03 -18.46 19.79
CA ALA A 166 -12.74 -18.04 21.15
C ALA A 166 -13.87 -17.19 21.72
N GLN A 167 -14.50 -16.32 20.92
CA GLN A 167 -15.71 -15.58 21.29
C GLN A 167 -16.90 -16.51 21.50
N THR A 168 -17.07 -17.57 20.71
CA THR A 168 -18.13 -18.58 20.92
C THR A 168 -17.88 -19.41 22.18
N ILE A 169 -16.60 -19.71 22.48
CA ILE A 169 -16.18 -20.44 23.68
C ILE A 169 -16.32 -19.55 24.93
N LEU A 170 -15.93 -18.29 24.85
CA LEU A 170 -16.14 -17.26 25.89
C LEU A 170 -17.62 -16.82 25.96
N GLY A 171 -18.37 -17.05 24.89
CA GLY A 171 -19.80 -16.87 24.76
C GLY A 171 -20.62 -18.03 25.32
N ILE A 172 -19.98 -19.06 25.89
CA ILE A 172 -20.62 -19.85 26.93
C ILE A 172 -20.97 -18.82 28.01
N PRO A 173 -22.26 -18.51 28.25
CA PRO A 173 -22.63 -17.50 29.22
C PRO A 173 -21.99 -17.90 30.53
N ILE A 174 -21.00 -17.12 30.99
CA ILE A 174 -20.53 -17.21 32.37
C ILE A 174 -21.79 -16.99 33.18
N ALA A 175 -22.33 -18.06 33.76
CA ALA A 175 -23.56 -17.99 34.51
C ALA A 175 -23.37 -16.84 35.52
N PRO A 176 -24.25 -15.84 35.53
CA PRO A 176 -24.00 -14.60 36.26
C PRO A 176 -23.72 -14.93 37.74
N GLY A 177 -22.45 -14.80 38.14
CA GLY A 177 -21.98 -15.10 39.50
C GLY A 177 -20.91 -16.19 39.64
N THR A 178 -20.46 -16.85 38.58
CA THR A 178 -19.28 -17.74 38.67
C THR A 178 -18.00 -16.95 38.42
N THR A 179 -17.12 -16.88 39.41
CA THR A 179 -15.74 -16.41 39.25
C THR A 179 -15.04 -17.22 38.17
N PRO A 180 -14.33 -16.57 37.23
CA PRO A 180 -13.63 -17.27 36.16
C PRO A 180 -12.61 -18.26 36.76
N THR A 181 -12.59 -19.49 36.22
CA THR A 181 -11.65 -20.52 36.70
C THR A 181 -10.22 -20.17 36.28
N ALA A 182 -9.22 -20.70 36.99
CA ALA A 182 -7.81 -20.48 36.65
C ALA A 182 -7.48 -20.92 35.20
N GLU A 183 -8.13 -21.97 34.70
CA GLU A 183 -8.00 -22.44 33.31
C GLU A 183 -8.56 -21.44 32.29
N GLN A 184 -9.68 -20.78 32.59
CA GLN A 184 -10.24 -19.72 31.75
C GLN A 184 -9.30 -18.51 31.70
N LEU A 185 -8.76 -18.08 32.85
CA LEU A 185 -7.81 -16.98 32.91
C LEU A 185 -6.53 -17.28 32.11
N ASN A 186 -6.03 -18.52 32.18
CA ASN A 186 -4.84 -18.94 31.43
C ASN A 186 -5.11 -18.99 29.91
N THR A 187 -6.33 -19.36 29.51
CA THR A 187 -6.74 -19.36 28.09
C THR A 187 -6.84 -17.92 27.56
N ILE A 188 -7.37 -16.99 28.35
CA ILE A 188 -7.41 -15.56 28.00
C ILE A 188 -5.99 -15.00 27.90
N GLU A 189 -5.10 -15.32 28.83
CA GLU A 189 -3.69 -14.92 28.81
C GLU A 189 -2.97 -15.41 27.54
N LEU A 190 -3.19 -16.67 27.15
CA LEU A 190 -2.65 -17.24 25.91
C LEU A 190 -3.20 -16.51 24.68
N ALA A 191 -4.50 -16.22 24.64
CA ALA A 191 -5.13 -15.50 23.54
C ALA A 191 -4.61 -14.06 23.42
N LEU A 192 -4.43 -13.34 24.54
CA LEU A 192 -3.84 -12.00 24.56
C LEU A 192 -2.38 -12.03 24.08
N THR A 193 -1.60 -13.02 24.53
CA THR A 193 -0.21 -13.21 24.06
C THR A 193 -0.15 -13.45 22.55
N GLN A 194 -1.03 -14.28 22.02
CA GLN A 194 -1.11 -14.55 20.58
C GLN A 194 -1.57 -13.30 19.80
N ALA A 195 -2.54 -12.55 20.33
CA ALA A 195 -3.00 -11.30 19.75
C ALA A 195 -1.90 -10.23 19.73
N HIS A 196 -1.08 -10.15 20.78
CA HIS A 196 0.06 -9.23 20.83
C HIS A 196 1.10 -9.58 19.76
N GLY A 197 1.46 -10.87 19.63
CA GLY A 197 2.38 -11.34 18.59
C GLY A 197 1.87 -11.07 17.17
N PHE A 198 0.57 -11.24 16.93
CA PHE A 198 -0.06 -10.88 15.65
C PHE A 198 0.01 -9.37 15.39
N THR A 199 -0.29 -8.55 16.40
CA THR A 199 -0.31 -7.10 16.25
C THR A 199 1.09 -6.53 15.97
N ASP A 200 2.13 -7.10 16.57
CA ASP A 200 3.53 -6.73 16.30
C ASP A 200 3.98 -7.13 14.89
N GLN A 201 3.54 -8.29 14.41
CA GLN A 201 3.75 -8.69 13.02
C GLN A 201 3.05 -7.72 12.05
N MET A 202 1.80 -7.35 12.35
CA MET A 202 1.04 -6.39 11.54
C MET A 202 1.72 -5.02 11.52
N ALA A 203 2.20 -4.53 12.66
CA ALA A 203 2.98 -3.28 12.74
C ALA A 203 4.23 -3.33 11.84
N THR A 204 4.95 -4.46 11.86
CA THR A 204 6.14 -4.69 11.02
C THR A 204 5.77 -4.70 9.53
N VAL A 205 4.66 -5.34 9.16
CA VAL A 205 4.16 -5.38 7.78
C VAL A 205 3.76 -4.00 7.29
N VAL A 206 3.05 -3.21 8.12
CA VAL A 206 2.65 -1.83 7.78
C VAL A 206 3.88 -0.94 7.59
N ALA A 207 4.85 -1.01 8.51
CA ALA A 207 6.10 -0.27 8.40
C ALA A 207 6.90 -0.64 7.13
N THR A 208 6.99 -1.94 6.83
CA THR A 208 7.67 -2.43 5.61
C THR A 208 6.92 -2.03 4.34
N THR A 209 5.58 -1.99 4.39
CA THR A 209 4.77 -1.54 3.25
C THR A 209 5.02 -0.06 2.98
N ARG A 210 5.09 0.77 4.03
CA ARG A 210 5.38 2.20 3.90
C ARG A 210 6.74 2.47 3.26
N THR A 211 7.79 1.76 3.70
CA THR A 211 9.12 1.90 3.10
C THR A 211 9.13 1.44 1.64
N ARG A 212 8.47 0.32 1.32
CA ARG A 212 8.34 -0.16 -0.06
C ARG A 212 7.59 0.81 -0.97
N VAL A 213 6.50 1.43 -0.51
CA VAL A 213 5.76 2.44 -1.28
C VAL A 213 6.66 3.64 -1.62
N ALA A 214 7.45 4.11 -0.64
CA ALA A 214 8.41 5.20 -0.86
C ALA A 214 9.52 4.81 -1.85
N ASP A 215 10.05 3.59 -1.74
CA ASP A 215 11.09 3.08 -2.66
C ASP A 215 10.55 2.88 -4.07
N THR A 216 9.33 2.35 -4.22
CA THR A 216 8.67 2.22 -5.52
C THR A 216 8.45 3.59 -6.17
N LYS A 217 7.97 4.58 -5.41
CA LYS A 217 7.84 5.95 -5.92
C LYS A 217 9.16 6.46 -6.48
N ARG A 218 10.23 6.32 -5.71
CA ARG A 218 11.57 6.76 -6.11
C ARG A 218 12.08 6.03 -7.36
N SER A 219 11.81 4.72 -7.47
CA SER A 219 12.17 3.92 -8.63
C SER A 219 11.43 4.36 -9.90
N VAL A 220 10.11 4.58 -9.79
CA VAL A 220 9.26 5.08 -10.89
C VAL A 220 9.72 6.47 -11.34
N ASP A 221 10.01 7.38 -10.40
CA ASP A 221 10.51 8.72 -10.73
C ASP A 221 11.85 8.67 -11.47
N LEU A 222 12.75 7.80 -11.02
CA LEU A 222 14.07 7.63 -11.62
C LEU A 222 13.99 7.00 -13.02
N TRP A 223 13.10 6.03 -13.22
CA TRP A 223 12.86 5.44 -14.53
C TRP A 223 12.18 6.42 -15.49
N ALA A 224 11.14 7.13 -15.05
CA ALA A 224 10.47 8.15 -15.84
C ALA A 224 11.43 9.27 -16.25
N TRP A 225 12.35 9.66 -15.35
CA TRP A 225 13.43 10.59 -15.66
C TRP A 225 14.39 10.03 -16.71
N ARG A 226 14.85 8.78 -16.56
CA ARG A 226 15.74 8.12 -17.53
C ARG A 226 15.10 8.00 -18.91
N ALA A 227 13.84 7.58 -18.98
CA ALA A 227 13.08 7.49 -20.22
C ALA A 227 12.98 8.87 -20.89
N ALA A 228 12.60 9.92 -20.14
CA ALA A 228 12.50 11.26 -20.68
C ALA A 228 13.82 11.81 -21.22
N VAL A 229 14.91 11.61 -20.48
CA VAL A 229 16.27 12.02 -20.91
C VAL A 229 16.70 11.22 -22.14
N GLY A 230 16.49 9.90 -22.15
CA GLY A 230 16.83 9.03 -23.28
C GLY A 230 16.10 9.42 -24.55
N THR A 231 14.78 9.60 -24.48
CA THR A 231 14.00 10.02 -25.66
C THR A 231 14.36 11.43 -26.12
N THR A 232 14.68 12.35 -25.19
CA THR A 232 15.14 13.70 -25.55
C THR A 232 16.50 13.67 -26.25
N LEU A 233 17.45 12.84 -25.78
CA LEU A 233 18.76 12.68 -26.42
C LEU A 233 18.64 12.09 -27.84
N ILE A 234 17.83 11.03 -28.00
CA ILE A 234 17.56 10.44 -29.32
C ILE A 234 16.91 11.46 -30.25
N GLY A 235 15.92 12.21 -29.75
CA GLY A 235 15.26 13.28 -30.51
C GLY A 235 16.23 14.40 -30.90
N ALA A 236 17.13 14.81 -30.01
CA ALA A 236 18.14 15.83 -30.27
C ALA A 236 19.17 15.37 -31.32
N LEU A 237 19.61 14.11 -31.25
CA LEU A 237 20.51 13.52 -32.25
C LEU A 237 19.83 13.43 -33.62
N ALA A 238 18.57 13.02 -33.67
CA ALA A 238 17.80 12.98 -34.91
C ALA A 238 17.60 14.39 -35.48
N ALA A 239 17.26 15.37 -34.64
CA ALA A 239 17.10 16.77 -35.04
C ALA A 239 18.42 17.37 -35.56
N ALA A 240 19.56 17.05 -34.93
CA ALA A 240 20.88 17.45 -35.42
C ALA A 240 21.16 16.87 -36.81
N GLY A 241 20.88 15.58 -37.02
CA GLY A 241 20.99 14.92 -38.32
C GLY A 241 20.14 15.60 -39.40
N GLN A 242 18.88 15.94 -39.07
CA GLN A 242 18.01 16.70 -39.96
C GLN A 242 18.55 18.10 -40.26
N PHE A 243 19.06 18.81 -39.26
CA PHE A 243 19.66 20.13 -39.46
C PHE A 243 20.87 20.09 -40.40
N PHE A 244 21.75 19.09 -40.28
CA PHE A 244 22.86 18.91 -41.21
C PHE A 244 22.39 18.61 -42.63
N MET A 245 21.37 17.76 -42.79
CA MET A 245 20.76 17.45 -44.09
C MET A 245 20.13 18.70 -44.73
N ALA A 246 19.36 19.47 -43.97
CA ALA A 246 18.75 20.71 -44.41
C ALA A 246 19.82 21.75 -44.83
N ARG A 247 20.88 21.89 -44.04
CA ARG A 247 22.01 22.78 -44.35
C ARG A 247 22.72 22.36 -45.63
N PHE A 248 22.92 21.06 -45.85
CA PHE A 248 23.51 20.52 -47.07
C PHE A 248 22.62 20.80 -48.29
N CYS A 249 21.32 20.48 -48.23
CA CYS A 249 20.35 20.78 -49.29
C CYS A 249 20.30 22.29 -49.60
N TRP A 250 20.35 23.13 -48.58
CA TRP A 250 20.38 24.59 -48.73
C TRP A 250 21.64 25.11 -49.45
N ARG A 251 22.82 24.58 -49.11
CA ARG A 251 24.06 24.91 -49.83
C ARG A 251 23.99 24.52 -51.31
N VAL A 252 23.45 23.33 -51.58
CA VAL A 252 23.24 22.82 -52.95
C VAL A 252 22.29 23.73 -53.74
N LEU A 253 21.17 24.16 -53.15
CA LEU A 253 20.23 25.11 -53.74
C LEU A 253 20.89 26.46 -54.07
N ARG A 254 21.79 26.95 -53.21
CA ARG A 254 22.53 28.20 -53.41
C ARG A 254 23.71 28.09 -54.40
N ARG A 255 23.91 26.93 -55.03
CA ARG A 255 25.05 26.65 -55.94
C ARG A 255 26.43 26.91 -55.30
N LYS A 256 26.54 26.84 -53.97
CA LYS A 256 27.83 26.91 -53.29
C LYS A 256 28.53 25.54 -53.38
N PRO A 257 29.87 25.48 -53.47
CA PRO A 257 30.58 24.21 -53.36
C PRO A 257 30.23 23.53 -52.03
N ALA A 258 30.07 22.20 -52.07
CA ALA A 258 29.59 21.38 -50.96
C ALA A 258 30.46 21.53 -49.71
#